data_AF-A0A819GMV2-F1
#
_entry.id   AF-A0A819GMV2-F1
#
_cell.length_a   1.000
_cell.length_b   1.000
_cell.length_c   1.000
_cell.angle_alpha   90.00
_cell.angle_beta   90.00
_cell.angle_gamma   90.00
#
_symmetry.space_group_name_H-M   'P 1'
#
loop_
_entity.id
_entity.type
_entity.pdbx_description
1 polymer ?
#
loop_
_entity_poly.entity_id
_entity_poly.type
_entity_poly.pdbx_seq_one_letter_code
_entity_poly.pdbx_strand_id
1 'polypeptide(L)'
;SSPTELCPCSRISIQYSKFISIKPIVYHQICSSVFISSNFIQLLWDNESLESYYYDVDMKILSLHFNILVSLCSLAKIMIEQKIKVFYSEQFINVELLTRHSFQIQIDSIIENFINQAPVNFRQIHNYIIDMLYANQLHNIFLTKLESSFIII
;
A
#
# COMPACT_ATOMS: atom_id res chain seq x y z
N SER A 1 16.73 -3.87 -53.51
CA SER A 1 17.08 -3.57 -52.11
C SER A 1 16.33 -2.31 -51.70
N SER A 2 15.21 -2.45 -50.99
CA SER A 2 14.47 -1.28 -50.47
C SER A 2 15.11 -0.86 -49.15
N PRO A 3 15.49 0.40 -48.96
CA PRO A 3 15.90 0.86 -47.64
C PRO A 3 14.67 0.83 -46.73
N THR A 4 14.80 0.22 -45.56
CA THR A 4 13.87 0.39 -44.45
C THR A 4 13.85 1.88 -44.13
N GLU A 5 12.74 2.56 -44.46
CA GLU A 5 12.54 3.97 -44.12
C GLU A 5 12.51 4.10 -42.59
N LEU A 6 13.66 4.46 -42.01
CA LEU A 6 13.75 5.02 -40.67
C LEU A 6 13.00 6.36 -40.69
N CYS A 7 11.70 6.33 -40.35
CA CYS A 7 10.95 7.53 -40.00
C CYS A 7 11.24 7.86 -38.54
N PRO A 8 12.10 8.85 -38.24
CA PRO A 8 12.32 9.27 -36.86
C PRO A 8 11.04 9.89 -36.30
N CYS A 9 10.71 9.54 -35.07
CA CYS A 9 9.56 10.12 -34.38
C CYS A 9 9.78 11.64 -34.15
N SER A 10 8.83 12.48 -34.54
CA SER A 10 8.85 13.92 -34.23
C SER A 10 8.75 14.19 -32.72
N ARG A 11 8.15 13.24 -32.00
CA ARG A 11 8.07 13.22 -30.54
C ARG A 11 8.42 11.83 -30.04
N ILE A 12 9.59 11.71 -29.43
CA ILE A 12 10.10 10.43 -28.92
C ILE A 12 9.54 10.04 -27.54
N SER A 13 8.86 10.96 -26.85
CA SER A 13 8.31 10.69 -25.52
C SER A 13 6.88 11.20 -25.30
N ILE A 14 6.06 10.38 -24.65
CA ILE A 14 4.68 10.71 -24.28
C ILE A 14 4.37 10.18 -22.89
N GLN A 15 3.75 11.01 -22.05
CA GLN A 15 3.36 10.60 -20.70
C GLN A 15 2.26 9.53 -20.75
N TYR A 16 2.33 8.54 -19.87
CA TYR A 16 1.32 7.47 -19.78
C TYR A 16 -0.09 8.03 -19.55
N SER A 17 -0.24 9.11 -18.78
CA SER A 17 -1.52 9.79 -18.56
C SER A 17 -2.27 10.24 -19.82
N LYS A 18 -1.58 10.34 -20.97
CA LYS A 18 -2.20 10.78 -22.23
C LYS A 18 -2.92 9.67 -22.97
N PHE A 19 -2.62 8.41 -22.68
CA PHE A 19 -3.12 7.28 -23.46
C PHE A 19 -3.45 6.02 -22.64
N ILE A 20 -3.07 5.98 -21.36
CA ILE A 20 -3.43 4.90 -20.41
C ILE A 20 -4.41 5.45 -19.37
N SER A 21 -5.41 4.65 -19.00
CA SER A 21 -6.35 4.93 -17.91
C SER A 21 -6.48 3.71 -16.99
N ILE A 22 -5.93 3.81 -15.80
CA ILE A 22 -6.06 2.86 -14.69
C ILE A 22 -7.18 3.32 -13.75
N LYS A 23 -8.12 2.42 -13.47
CA LYS A 23 -9.16 2.62 -12.45
C LYS A 23 -9.15 1.43 -11.48
N PRO A 24 -8.84 1.63 -10.19
CA PRO A 24 -8.99 0.57 -9.19
C PRO A 24 -10.46 0.14 -9.13
N ILE A 25 -10.75 -1.13 -9.39
CA ILE A 25 -12.13 -1.61 -9.49
C ILE A 25 -12.70 -1.88 -8.09
N VAL A 26 -11.96 -2.61 -7.25
CA VAL A 26 -12.41 -3.01 -5.90
C VAL A 26 -11.19 -3.15 -4.97
N TYR A 27 -11.27 -2.59 -3.76
CA TYR A 27 -10.35 -2.90 -2.66
C TYR A 27 -10.82 -4.17 -1.93
N HIS A 28 -9.96 -4.79 -1.11
CA HIS A 28 -10.35 -5.99 -0.37
C HIS A 28 -11.67 -5.78 0.38
N GLN A 29 -12.60 -6.75 0.30
CA GLN A 29 -13.98 -6.63 0.79
C GLN A 29 -14.06 -6.22 2.27
N ILE A 30 -13.05 -6.59 3.06
CA ILE A 30 -12.95 -6.22 4.47
C ILE A 30 -12.86 -4.68 4.68
N CYS A 31 -12.27 -3.97 3.72
CA CYS A 31 -12.13 -2.50 3.72
C CYS A 31 -13.42 -1.76 3.34
N SER A 32 -14.51 -2.49 3.11
CA SER A 32 -15.87 -1.97 2.96
C SER A 32 -16.86 -2.68 3.89
N SER A 33 -16.36 -3.43 4.88
CA SER A 33 -17.17 -4.22 5.80
C SER A 33 -17.48 -3.46 7.09
N VAL A 34 -18.39 -4.01 7.90
CA VAL A 34 -18.71 -3.47 9.23
C VAL A 34 -17.49 -3.42 10.17
N PHE A 35 -16.49 -4.28 9.95
CA PHE A 35 -15.30 -4.40 10.79
C PHE A 35 -14.40 -3.16 10.81
N ILE A 36 -14.51 -2.30 9.80
CA ILE A 36 -13.78 -1.03 9.73
C ILE A 36 -14.64 0.17 10.15
N SER A 37 -15.89 -0.07 10.58
CA SER A 37 -16.78 1.01 11.01
C SER A 37 -16.44 1.45 12.43
N SER A 38 -16.51 2.75 12.68
CA SER A 38 -16.31 3.32 14.02
C SER A 38 -17.29 2.73 15.03
N ASN A 39 -18.54 2.50 14.63
CA ASN A 39 -19.58 1.92 15.48
C ASN A 39 -19.20 0.51 15.97
N PHE A 40 -18.72 -0.36 15.09
CA PHE A 40 -18.30 -1.71 15.48
C PHE A 40 -17.12 -1.69 16.45
N ILE A 41 -16.13 -0.83 16.17
CA ILE A 41 -14.94 -0.69 17.02
C ILE A 41 -15.32 -0.13 18.39
N GLN A 42 -16.23 0.84 18.43
CA GLN A 42 -16.71 1.44 19.68
C GLN A 42 -17.48 0.44 20.53
N LEU A 43 -18.30 -0.43 19.92
CA LEU A 43 -18.98 -1.51 20.65
C LEU A 43 -18.00 -2.48 21.33
N LEU A 44 -16.81 -2.68 20.77
CA LEU A 44 -15.76 -3.50 21.40
C LEU A 44 -15.02 -2.75 22.52
N TRP A 45 -15.01 -1.42 22.49
CA TRP A 45 -14.33 -0.59 23.49
C TRP A 45 -15.21 -0.29 24.71
N ASP A 46 -16.48 0.03 24.47
CA ASP A 46 -17.45 0.50 25.48
C ASP A 46 -18.19 -0.67 26.17
N ASN A 47 -17.75 -1.92 25.97
CA ASN A 47 -18.41 -3.10 26.52
C ASN A 47 -18.05 -3.28 28.01
N GLU A 48 -18.41 -2.30 28.85
CA GLU A 48 -18.32 -2.38 30.32
C GLU A 48 -19.47 -3.23 30.89
N SER A 49 -19.74 -4.41 30.33
CA SER A 49 -20.57 -5.38 31.03
C SER A 49 -19.77 -5.91 32.22
N LEU A 50 -20.37 -5.90 33.41
CA LEU A 50 -19.80 -6.34 34.71
C LEU A 50 -19.31 -7.81 34.74
N GLU A 51 -19.30 -8.50 33.59
CA GLU A 51 -18.90 -9.90 33.44
C GLU A 51 -17.38 -10.00 33.17
N SER A 52 -16.60 -10.03 34.25
CA SER A 52 -15.17 -10.38 34.27
C SER A 52 -14.19 -9.39 33.63
N TYR A 53 -13.25 -8.88 34.45
CA TYR A 53 -12.12 -8.03 34.02
C TYR A 53 -11.34 -8.59 32.81
N TYR A 54 -11.21 -9.92 32.69
CA TYR A 54 -10.50 -10.55 31.56
C TYR A 54 -11.23 -10.36 30.23
N TYR A 55 -12.57 -10.38 30.23
CA TYR A 55 -13.38 -10.20 29.02
C TYR A 55 -13.27 -8.76 28.48
N ASP A 56 -13.27 -7.77 29.38
CA ASP A 56 -13.11 -6.36 29.02
C ASP A 56 -11.73 -6.06 28.40
N VAL A 57 -10.65 -6.64 28.96
CA VAL A 57 -9.30 -6.51 28.39
C VAL A 57 -9.21 -7.14 27.00
N ASP A 58 -9.78 -8.34 26.80
CA ASP A 58 -9.77 -9.02 25.50
C ASP A 58 -10.53 -8.24 24.43
N MET A 59 -11.68 -7.64 24.77
CA MET A 59 -12.46 -6.82 23.84
C MET A 59 -11.75 -5.52 23.47
N LYS A 60 -11.10 -4.86 24.44
CA LYS A 60 -10.25 -3.69 24.18
C LYS A 60 -9.07 -4.04 23.29
N ILE A 61 -8.38 -5.16 23.53
CA ILE A 61 -7.30 -5.65 22.65
C ILE A 61 -7.85 -5.92 21.24
N LEU A 62 -9.01 -6.56 21.13
CA LEU A 62 -9.64 -6.84 19.84
C LEU A 62 -9.99 -5.54 19.08
N SER A 63 -10.49 -4.51 19.77
CA SER A 63 -10.77 -3.21 19.17
C SER A 63 -9.51 -2.56 18.58
N LEU A 64 -8.35 -2.71 19.22
CA LEU A 64 -7.07 -2.22 18.72
C LEU A 64 -6.69 -2.93 17.41
N HIS A 65 -6.93 -4.23 17.28
CA HIS A 65 -6.69 -4.97 16.04
C HIS A 65 -7.58 -4.46 14.89
N PHE A 66 -8.84 -4.12 15.15
CA PHE A 66 -9.71 -3.54 14.13
C PHE A 66 -9.31 -2.09 13.76
N ASN A 67 -8.79 -1.30 14.70
CA ASN A 67 -8.17 0.00 14.39
C ASN A 67 -6.92 -0.13 13.49
N ILE A 68 -6.11 -1.17 13.71
CA ILE A 68 -5.01 -1.49 12.79
C ILE A 68 -5.55 -1.85 11.41
N LEU A 69 -6.62 -2.65 11.33
CA LEU A 69 -7.25 -2.99 10.06
C LEU A 69 -7.77 -1.75 9.29
N VAL A 70 -8.41 -0.79 9.98
CA VAL A 70 -8.80 0.51 9.40
C VAL A 70 -7.59 1.22 8.80
N SER A 71 -6.49 1.28 9.56
CA SER A 71 -5.25 1.93 9.13
C SER A 71 -4.64 1.24 7.91
N LEU A 72 -4.64 -0.09 7.87
CA LEU A 72 -4.15 -0.89 6.74
C LEU A 72 -4.99 -0.65 5.48
N CYS A 73 -6.32 -0.60 5.61
CA CYS A 73 -7.22 -0.30 4.50
C CYS A 73 -7.00 1.11 3.94
N SER A 74 -6.85 2.10 4.82
CA SER A 74 -6.55 3.48 4.43
C SER A 74 -5.19 3.58 3.72
N LEU A 75 -4.16 2.94 4.29
CA LEU A 75 -2.83 2.91 3.73
C LEU A 75 -2.81 2.27 2.34
N ALA A 76 -3.49 1.13 2.16
CA ALA A 76 -3.60 0.46 0.87
C ALA A 76 -4.21 1.39 -0.20
N LYS A 77 -5.25 2.14 0.15
CA LYS A 77 -5.88 3.12 -0.74
C LYS A 77 -4.90 4.22 -1.15
N ILE A 78 -4.28 4.88 -0.17
CA ILE A 78 -3.32 5.96 -0.39
C ILE A 78 -2.15 5.47 -1.27
N MET A 79 -1.61 4.29 -0.99
CA MET A 79 -0.49 3.74 -1.74
C MET A 79 -0.85 3.46 -3.20
N ILE A 80 -2.03 2.90 -3.46
CA ILE A 80 -2.51 2.67 -4.84
C ILE A 80 -2.68 4.00 -5.56
N GLU A 81 -3.31 5.00 -4.93
CA GLU A 81 -3.50 6.33 -5.52
C GLU A 81 -2.16 7.01 -5.84
N GLN A 82 -1.19 6.93 -4.93
CA GLN A 82 0.17 7.45 -5.13
C GLN A 82 0.89 6.72 -6.28
N LYS A 83 0.80 5.39 -6.33
CA LYS A 83 1.42 4.59 -7.41
C LYS A 83 0.81 4.93 -8.77
N ILE A 84 -0.50 5.09 -8.85
CA ILE A 84 -1.17 5.54 -10.09
C ILE A 84 -0.67 6.93 -10.50
N LYS A 85 -0.55 7.86 -9.55
CA LYS A 85 -0.04 9.21 -9.82
C LYS A 85 1.39 9.19 -10.37
N VAL A 86 2.27 8.38 -9.78
CA VAL A 86 3.65 8.19 -10.26
C VAL A 86 3.65 7.58 -11.66
N PHE A 87 2.92 6.48 -11.85
CA PHE A 87 2.78 5.83 -13.16
C PHE A 87 2.32 6.81 -14.25
N TYR A 88 1.32 7.63 -13.98
CA TYR A 88 0.85 8.65 -14.93
C TYR A 88 1.86 9.75 -15.28
N SER A 89 2.85 9.97 -14.42
CA SER A 89 3.94 10.92 -14.67
C SER A 89 5.08 10.32 -15.49
N GLU A 90 5.17 8.99 -15.56
CA GLU A 90 6.17 8.28 -16.36
C GLU A 90 5.93 8.46 -17.86
N GLN A 91 7.00 8.30 -18.64
CA GLN A 91 7.01 8.53 -20.07
C GLN A 91 7.27 7.23 -20.83
N PHE A 92 6.45 6.99 -21.85
CA PHE A 92 6.78 6.06 -22.91
C PHE A 92 7.80 6.71 -23.83
N ILE A 93 8.99 6.11 -23.99
CA ILE A 93 10.05 6.63 -24.83
C ILE A 93 10.33 5.63 -25.95
N ASN A 94 10.21 6.08 -27.20
CA ASN A 94 10.68 5.29 -28.34
C ASN A 94 11.24 6.17 -29.45
N VAL A 95 12.37 5.74 -30.01
CA VAL A 95 13.11 6.50 -31.05
C VAL A 95 12.54 6.24 -32.44
N GLU A 96 11.94 5.06 -32.63
CA GLU A 96 11.40 4.60 -33.90
C GLU A 96 9.86 4.56 -33.88
N LEU A 97 9.25 4.50 -35.06
CA LEU A 97 7.82 4.30 -35.16
C LEU A 97 7.48 2.84 -34.82
N LEU A 98 6.60 2.61 -33.84
CA LEU A 98 6.11 1.26 -33.54
C LEU A 98 4.92 0.90 -34.43
N THR A 99 4.86 -0.37 -34.81
CA THR A 99 3.60 -0.95 -35.28
C THR A 99 2.58 -0.93 -34.14
N ARG A 100 1.28 -0.89 -34.48
CA ARG A 100 0.20 -0.98 -33.48
C ARG A 100 0.34 -2.23 -32.59
N HIS A 101 0.73 -3.35 -33.18
CA HIS A 101 0.90 -4.61 -32.46
C HIS A 101 2.06 -4.55 -31.45
N SER A 102 3.22 -4.05 -31.89
CA SER A 102 4.39 -3.87 -31.01
C SER A 102 4.11 -2.87 -29.88
N PHE A 103 3.40 -1.77 -30.18
CA PHE A 103 2.97 -0.81 -29.18
C PHE A 103 2.06 -1.47 -28.14
N GLN A 104 1.05 -2.23 -28.58
CA GLN A 104 0.12 -2.91 -27.68
C GLN A 104 0.84 -3.87 -26.73
N ILE A 105 1.73 -4.72 -27.26
CA ILE A 105 2.52 -5.66 -26.44
C ILE A 105 3.34 -4.94 -25.37
N GLN A 106 4.00 -3.83 -25.74
CA GLN A 106 4.80 -3.07 -24.79
C GLN A 106 3.94 -2.43 -23.70
N ILE A 107 2.81 -1.83 -24.07
CA ILE A 107 1.91 -1.20 -23.11
C ILE A 107 1.26 -2.24 -22.19
N ASP A 108 0.84 -3.39 -22.72
CA ASP A 108 0.26 -4.47 -21.92
C ASP A 108 1.29 -4.99 -20.89
N SER A 109 2.54 -5.19 -21.31
CA SER A 109 3.64 -5.57 -20.42
C SER A 109 3.91 -4.53 -19.32
N ILE A 110 3.88 -3.23 -19.67
CA ILE A 110 4.03 -2.13 -18.70
C ILE A 110 2.89 -2.14 -17.68
N ILE A 111 1.65 -2.34 -18.14
CA ILE A 111 0.47 -2.42 -17.27
C ILE A 111 0.52 -3.65 -16.36
N GLU A 112 0.87 -4.82 -16.90
CA GLU A 112 1.05 -6.05 -16.13
C GLU A 112 2.13 -5.89 -15.05
N ASN A 113 3.27 -5.28 -15.39
CA ASN A 113 4.31 -5.00 -14.42
C ASN A 113 3.81 -4.06 -13.31
N PHE A 114 3.07 -3.00 -13.66
CA PHE A 114 2.45 -2.11 -12.66
C PHE A 114 1.52 -2.88 -11.71
N ILE A 115 0.64 -3.73 -12.25
CA ILE A 115 -0.31 -4.54 -11.47
C ILE A 115 0.44 -5.51 -10.54
N ASN A 116 1.50 -6.15 -11.02
CA ASN A 116 2.25 -7.14 -10.26
C ASN A 116 3.13 -6.51 -9.18
N GLN A 117 3.66 -5.31 -9.41
CA GLN A 117 4.52 -4.62 -8.44
C GLN A 117 3.73 -3.95 -7.31
N ALA A 118 2.52 -3.44 -7.56
CA ALA A 118 1.76 -2.72 -6.55
C ALA A 118 1.58 -3.51 -5.22
N PRO A 119 1.18 -4.81 -5.22
CA PRO A 119 1.11 -5.62 -4.00
C PRO A 119 2.47 -5.90 -3.35
N VAL A 120 3.53 -6.06 -4.14
CA VAL A 120 4.89 -6.31 -3.64
C VAL A 120 5.40 -5.09 -2.88
N ASN A 121 5.25 -3.89 -3.46
CA ASN A 121 5.62 -2.64 -2.81
C ASN A 121 4.83 -2.40 -1.51
N PHE A 122 3.53 -2.74 -1.51
CA PHE A 122 2.73 -2.69 -0.29
C PHE A 122 3.30 -3.59 0.82
N ARG A 123 3.61 -4.84 0.48
CA ARG A 123 4.18 -5.81 1.42
C ARG A 123 5.54 -5.38 1.95
N GLN A 124 6.40 -4.81 1.10
CA GLN A 124 7.70 -4.29 1.50
C GLN A 124 7.58 -3.14 2.50
N ILE A 125 6.70 -2.17 2.22
CA ILE A 125 6.48 -1.03 3.12
C ILE A 125 5.85 -1.50 4.44
N HIS A 126 4.89 -2.43 4.37
CA HIS A 126 4.34 -3.07 5.57
C HIS A 126 5.43 -3.72 6.41
N ASN A 127 6.27 -4.57 5.82
CA ASN A 127 7.35 -5.24 6.54
C ASN A 127 8.33 -4.22 7.14
N TYR A 128 8.67 -3.16 6.40
CA TYR A 128 9.52 -2.09 6.92
C TYR A 128 8.91 -1.39 8.14
N ILE A 129 7.60 -1.11 8.11
CA ILE A 129 6.88 -0.53 9.25
C ILE A 129 6.94 -1.50 10.45
N ILE A 130 6.68 -2.79 10.22
CA ILE A 130 6.73 -3.81 11.28
C ILE A 130 8.15 -3.93 11.87
N ASP A 131 9.18 -3.97 11.03
CA ASP A 131 10.59 -4.01 11.45
C ASP A 131 10.96 -2.77 12.28
N MET A 132 10.51 -1.59 11.86
CA MET A 132 10.67 -0.33 12.62
C MET A 132 9.95 -0.38 13.97
N LEU A 133 8.72 -0.91 14.01
CA LEU A 133 7.98 -1.06 15.26
C LEU A 133 8.68 -2.04 16.21
N TYR A 134 9.19 -3.16 15.72
CA TYR A 134 9.97 -4.10 16.52
C TYR A 134 11.29 -3.49 17.00
N ALA A 135 12.00 -2.76 16.15
CA ALA A 135 13.22 -2.04 16.53
C ALA A 135 12.94 -1.00 17.62
N ASN A 136 11.84 -0.25 17.51
CA ASN A 136 11.41 0.71 18.52
C ASN A 136 10.95 0.04 19.82
N GLN A 137 10.28 -1.10 19.75
CA GLN A 137 9.97 -1.91 20.93
C GLN A 137 11.24 -2.42 21.62
N LEU A 138 12.21 -2.92 20.86
CA LEU A 138 13.51 -3.30 21.40
C LEU A 138 14.22 -2.11 22.04
N HIS A 139 14.22 -0.95 21.41
CA HIS A 139 14.78 0.29 21.95
C HIS A 139 14.07 0.70 23.25
N ASN A 140 12.74 0.69 23.28
CA ASN A 140 11.95 0.98 24.47
C ASN A 140 12.21 -0.04 25.59
N ILE A 141 12.34 -1.33 25.28
CA ILE A 141 12.72 -2.37 26.26
C ILE A 141 14.14 -2.13 26.78
N PHE A 142 15.07 -1.72 25.92
CA PHE A 142 16.45 -1.44 26.31
C PHE A 142 16.55 -0.19 27.20
N LEU A 143 15.82 0.87 26.86
CA LEU A 143 15.74 2.10 27.66
C LEU A 143 15.05 1.87 29.01
N THR A 144 13.91 1.20 29.02
CA THR A 144 13.17 0.88 30.27
C THR A 144 13.96 -0.08 31.17
N LYS A 145 14.73 -1.03 30.63
CA LYS A 145 15.66 -1.86 31.41
C LYS A 145 16.84 -1.08 32.00
N LEU A 146 17.38 -0.09 31.28
CA LEU A 146 18.45 0.75 31.81
C LEU A 146 17.95 1.67 32.92
N GLU A 147 16.74 2.23 32.80
CA GLU A 147 16.13 3.06 33.86
C GLU A 147 15.80 2.25 35.13
N SER A 148 15.36 1.00 34.99
CA SER A 148 15.10 0.12 36.14
C SER A 148 16.36 -0.51 36.76
N SER A 149 17.54 -0.33 36.14
CA SER A 149 18.83 -0.77 36.68
C SER A 149 19.53 0.30 37.54
N PHE A 150 18.98 1.52 37.63
CA PHE A 150 19.58 2.64 38.38
C PHE A 150 18.89 2.96 39.72
N ILE A 151 17.95 2.13 40.16
CA ILE A 151 17.32 2.22 41.50
C ILE A 151 17.60 0.93 42.27
N ILE A 152 18.87 0.70 42.59
CA ILE A 152 19.28 -0.06 43.79
C ILE A 152 20.56 0.60 44.34
N ILE A 153 20.37 1.64 45.16
CA ILE A 153 21.19 1.97 46.33
C ILE A 153 20.23 2.41 47.43
#